data_AF-A0A257LT33-F1
#
_entry.id   AF-A0A257LT33-F1
#
_cell.length_a   1.000
_cell.length_b   1.000
_cell.length_c   1.000
_cell.angle_alpha   90.00
_cell.angle_beta   90.00
_cell.angle_gamma   90.00
#
_symmetry.space_group_name_H-M   'P 1'
#
loop_
_entity.id
_entity.type
_entity.pdbx_description
1 polymer ?
#
loop_
_entity_poly.entity_id
_entity_poly.type
_entity_poly.pdbx_seq_one_letter_code
_entity_poly.pdbx_strand_id
1 'polypeptide(L)'
;MNAPVLLRQLLRIPDALESCPHRLGWMRGHPPPRDKQISWHDGSAYAFPQLRWSFSHFRDLMPVVAVPRGGAIAALPRAERPEIGLLSARPRGSRTPMRWRAVLDAGYTDGIVVLHRGRVVHERYFGVLGPCTHHTAMSVTKSVVGLLGLLRVADGTLREDLPVTAVLPELKASGFAGATLGDLLDMRTALDYSEDYADPDAHIWAHVQAGQVLPRPAGWQGPEGFDAFLPTVGPGCGRHG
;
A
#
# COMPACT_ATOMS: atom_id res chain seq x y z
N MET A 1 30.35 -10.95 -10.83
CA MET A 1 31.32 -10.10 -10.11
C MET A 1 30.63 -9.58 -8.86
N ASN A 2 30.99 -10.15 -7.72
CA ASN A 2 30.37 -9.88 -6.41
C ASN A 2 30.86 -8.54 -5.87
N ALA A 3 29.96 -7.58 -5.68
CA ALA A 3 30.27 -6.39 -4.90
C ALA A 3 30.24 -6.78 -3.41
N PRO A 4 31.33 -6.58 -2.65
CA PRO A 4 31.52 -7.17 -1.34
C PRO A 4 30.75 -6.42 -0.24
N VAL A 5 30.42 -7.20 0.78
CA VAL A 5 30.14 -7.01 2.23
C VAL A 5 30.58 -5.68 2.93
N LEU A 6 31.08 -4.66 2.25
CA LEU A 6 31.65 -3.42 2.82
C LEU A 6 30.77 -2.16 2.74
N LEU A 7 29.49 -2.25 2.37
CA LEU A 7 28.55 -1.10 2.37
C LEU A 7 27.46 -1.19 3.44
N ARG A 8 27.65 -2.01 4.48
CA ARG A 8 26.85 -1.97 5.73
C ARG A 8 27.45 -1.01 6.77
N GLN A 9 28.05 0.11 6.34
CA GLN A 9 28.04 1.29 7.21
C GLN A 9 26.58 1.70 7.31
N LEU A 10 25.95 1.37 8.45
CA LEU A 10 24.57 1.67 8.78
C LEU A 10 24.29 3.16 8.54
N LEU A 11 23.85 3.51 7.35
CA LEU A 11 23.25 4.82 7.09
C LEU A 11 22.05 4.90 8.03
N ARG A 12 22.19 5.73 9.07
CA ARG A 12 21.10 6.02 10.00
C ARG A 12 19.88 6.42 9.18
N ILE A 13 18.81 5.64 9.26
CA ILE A 13 17.53 5.99 8.65
C ILE A 13 17.05 7.28 9.36
N PRO A 14 16.87 8.40 8.63
CA PRO A 14 16.47 9.67 9.23
C PRO A 14 15.07 9.56 9.85
N ASP A 15 14.88 10.15 11.03
CA ASP A 15 13.60 10.12 11.74
C ASP A 15 12.48 10.88 11.00
N ALA A 16 11.25 10.90 11.53
CA ALA A 16 10.12 11.55 10.86
C ALA A 16 10.26 13.08 10.69
N LEU A 17 11.04 13.77 11.51
CA LEU A 17 11.30 15.21 11.35
C LEU A 17 12.43 15.47 10.36
N GLU A 18 13.47 14.63 10.36
CA GLU A 18 14.60 14.69 9.43
C GLU A 18 14.18 14.31 8.01
N SER A 19 13.29 13.32 7.87
CA SER A 19 12.76 12.84 6.59
C SER A 19 11.50 13.57 6.13
N CYS A 20 11.07 14.63 6.82
CA CYS A 20 9.85 15.36 6.48
C CYS A 20 9.94 15.96 5.06
N PRO A 21 8.99 15.66 4.15
CA PRO A 21 9.08 16.13 2.76
C PRO A 21 9.12 17.65 2.62
N HIS A 22 8.36 18.37 3.46
CA HIS A 22 8.39 19.82 3.54
C HIS A 22 9.79 20.37 3.88
N ARG A 23 10.49 19.70 4.80
CA ARG A 23 11.83 20.08 5.26
C ARG A 23 12.90 19.76 4.23
N LEU A 24 12.79 18.59 3.59
CA LEU A 24 13.72 18.14 2.56
C LEU A 24 13.54 18.89 1.22
N GLY A 25 12.40 19.57 1.05
CA GLY A 25 12.11 20.38 -0.13
C GLY A 25 11.78 19.57 -1.37
N TRP A 26 11.25 18.35 -1.21
CA TRP A 26 10.88 17.49 -2.34
C TRP A 26 9.85 18.17 -3.24
N MET A 27 10.11 18.12 -4.56
CA MET A 27 9.21 18.62 -5.61
C MET A 27 8.80 20.09 -5.46
N ARG A 28 9.65 20.94 -4.85
CA ARG A 28 9.42 22.38 -4.73
C ARG A 28 10.16 23.19 -5.78
N GLY A 29 9.51 24.22 -6.34
CA GLY A 29 10.04 25.09 -7.38
C GLY A 29 9.55 24.71 -8.78
N HIS A 30 9.89 25.53 -9.80
CA HIS A 30 9.49 25.30 -11.19
C HIS A 30 10.65 25.58 -12.17
N PRO A 31 11.29 24.53 -12.73
CA PRO A 31 11.20 23.13 -12.28
C PRO A 31 11.87 22.96 -10.89
N PRO A 32 11.50 21.92 -10.11
CA PRO A 32 12.25 21.58 -8.92
C PRO A 32 13.73 21.29 -9.25
N PRO A 33 14.69 21.59 -8.35
CA PRO A 33 16.09 21.20 -8.53
C PRO A 33 16.22 19.70 -8.81
N ARG A 34 17.18 19.28 -9.65
CA ARG A 34 17.32 17.88 -10.09
C ARG A 34 17.46 16.89 -8.93
N ASP A 35 18.19 17.24 -7.89
CA ASP A 35 18.38 16.44 -6.68
C ASP A 35 17.15 16.41 -5.76
N LYS A 36 16.09 17.17 -6.12
CA LYS A 36 14.80 17.27 -5.42
C LYS A 36 13.63 16.74 -6.24
N GLN A 37 13.90 16.17 -7.41
CA GLN A 37 12.89 15.54 -8.25
C GLN A 37 12.63 14.10 -7.79
N ILE A 38 11.36 13.73 -7.80
CA ILE A 38 10.86 12.39 -7.53
C ILE A 38 10.22 11.90 -8.82
N SER A 39 10.55 10.69 -9.23
CA SER A 39 10.07 10.06 -10.46
C SER A 39 9.64 8.63 -10.18
N TRP A 40 8.60 8.20 -10.88
CA TRP A 40 8.24 6.78 -10.92
C TRP A 40 9.27 5.97 -11.73
N HIS A 41 9.80 6.56 -12.82
CA HIS A 41 10.65 5.86 -13.78
C HIS A 41 12.00 5.39 -13.22
N ASP A 42 12.58 6.12 -12.26
CA ASP A 42 13.85 5.77 -11.62
C ASP A 42 13.68 5.05 -10.27
N GLY A 43 12.43 4.75 -9.88
CA GLY A 43 12.09 4.08 -8.63
C GLY A 43 12.14 4.98 -7.39
N SER A 44 12.54 6.25 -7.50
CA SER A 44 12.63 7.17 -6.36
C SER A 44 11.27 7.39 -5.70
N ALA A 45 10.16 7.26 -6.43
CA ALA A 45 8.80 7.32 -5.87
C ALA A 45 8.53 6.30 -4.76
N TYR A 46 9.26 5.17 -4.69
CA TYR A 46 9.12 4.17 -3.63
C TYR A 46 10.33 4.10 -2.69
N ALA A 47 11.37 4.89 -2.96
CA ALA A 47 12.56 4.96 -2.12
C ALA A 47 12.34 5.84 -0.89
N PHE A 48 12.92 5.47 0.25
CA PHE A 48 12.92 6.33 1.43
C PHE A 48 14.09 7.33 1.34
N PRO A 49 13.90 8.63 1.65
CA PRO A 49 12.71 9.26 2.24
C PRO A 49 11.67 9.82 1.24
N GLN A 50 11.88 9.72 -0.06
CA GLN A 50 11.02 10.27 -1.11
C GLN A 50 9.59 9.71 -1.06
N LEU A 51 9.41 8.45 -0.63
CA LEU A 51 8.11 7.78 -0.51
C LEU A 51 7.13 8.55 0.39
N ARG A 52 7.65 9.31 1.37
CA ARG A 52 6.86 10.16 2.26
C ARG A 52 6.19 11.34 1.53
N TRP A 53 6.71 11.72 0.36
CA TRP A 53 6.08 12.69 -0.52
C TRP A 53 5.14 12.00 -1.52
N SER A 54 5.64 10.98 -2.21
CA SER A 54 4.93 10.34 -3.33
C SER A 54 3.64 9.65 -2.89
N PHE A 55 3.56 9.13 -1.66
CA PHE A 55 2.34 8.49 -1.15
C PHE A 55 1.15 9.46 -1.08
N SER A 56 1.40 10.77 -1.06
CA SER A 56 0.34 11.80 -1.17
C SER A 56 0.17 12.38 -2.59
N HIS A 57 1.01 11.98 -3.54
CA HIS A 57 1.15 12.60 -4.87
C HIS A 57 1.31 11.59 -6.02
N PHE A 58 0.98 10.31 -5.83
CA PHE A 58 1.16 9.30 -6.89
C PHE A 58 0.43 9.64 -8.19
N ARG A 59 -0.72 10.32 -8.09
CA ARG A 59 -1.48 10.81 -9.26
C ARG A 59 -0.68 11.79 -10.14
N ASP A 60 0.35 12.41 -9.59
CA ASP A 60 1.22 13.35 -10.29
C ASP A 60 2.43 12.63 -10.94
N LEU A 61 2.67 11.36 -10.57
CA LEU A 61 3.84 10.57 -10.98
C LEU A 61 3.52 9.46 -11.98
N MET A 62 2.28 8.99 -12.03
CA MET A 62 1.86 7.90 -12.91
C MET A 62 0.40 8.03 -13.33
N PRO A 63 -0.01 7.37 -14.43
CA PRO A 63 -1.41 7.34 -14.84
C PRO A 63 -2.32 6.78 -13.75
N VAL A 64 -3.46 7.43 -13.54
CA VAL A 64 -4.49 6.99 -12.60
C VAL A 64 -5.88 7.12 -13.21
N VAL A 65 -6.81 6.29 -12.76
CA VAL A 65 -8.24 6.44 -13.04
C VAL A 65 -8.90 7.05 -11.82
N ALA A 66 -9.60 8.17 -12.00
CA ALA A 66 -10.36 8.79 -10.93
C ALA A 66 -11.60 7.96 -10.61
N VAL A 67 -11.78 7.61 -9.33
CA VAL A 67 -13.05 7.07 -8.82
C VAL A 67 -13.85 8.25 -8.26
N PRO A 68 -14.87 8.76 -8.98
CA PRO A 68 -15.63 9.92 -8.54
C PRO A 68 -16.45 9.57 -7.29
N ARG A 69 -16.57 10.53 -6.37
CA ARG A 69 -17.51 10.42 -5.25
C ARG A 69 -18.95 10.43 -5.78
N GLY A 70 -19.82 9.60 -5.20
CA GLY A 70 -21.26 9.66 -5.45
C GLY A 70 -21.98 10.62 -4.50
N GLY A 71 -23.07 11.25 -4.96
CA GLY A 71 -24.03 11.95 -4.10
C GLY A 71 -23.51 13.21 -3.39
N ALA A 72 -24.27 13.62 -2.37
CA ALA A 72 -23.95 14.78 -1.52
C ALA A 72 -22.86 14.43 -0.49
N ILE A 73 -22.04 15.42 -0.11
CA ILE A 73 -21.01 15.25 0.93
C ILE A 73 -21.70 15.22 2.29
N ALA A 74 -21.53 14.12 3.04
CA ALA A 74 -21.93 14.03 4.43
C ALA A 74 -20.74 14.43 5.32
N ALA A 75 -20.81 15.62 5.92
CA ALA A 75 -19.77 16.06 6.86
C ALA A 75 -19.81 15.22 8.14
N LEU A 76 -18.66 14.71 8.56
CA LEU A 76 -18.56 13.99 9.84
C LEU A 76 -18.68 15.00 11.00
N PRO A 77 -19.60 14.78 11.96
CA PRO A 77 -19.70 15.64 13.13
C PRO A 77 -18.40 15.59 13.93
N ARG A 78 -17.99 16.73 14.49
CA ARG A 78 -16.75 16.85 15.27
C ARG A 78 -17.05 16.96 16.76
N ALA A 79 -16.23 16.32 17.58
CA ALA A 79 -16.23 16.42 19.03
C ALA A 79 -14.79 16.19 19.52
N GLU A 80 -13.87 17.08 19.12
CA GLU A 80 -12.44 16.98 19.40
C GLU A 80 -12.16 16.84 20.91
N ARG A 81 -11.22 15.96 21.22
CA ARG A 81 -10.80 15.59 22.58
C ARG A 81 -9.29 15.88 22.67
N PRO A 82 -8.88 17.11 23.05
CA PRO A 82 -7.47 17.51 23.02
C PRO A 82 -6.59 16.62 23.92
N GLU A 83 -7.16 16.04 24.98
CA GLU A 83 -6.47 15.11 25.87
C GLU A 83 -5.97 13.84 25.18
N ILE A 84 -6.53 13.45 24.02
CA ILE A 84 -5.99 12.35 23.21
C ILE A 84 -4.55 12.64 22.79
N GLY A 85 -4.24 13.91 22.48
CA GLY A 85 -2.88 14.34 22.13
C GLY A 85 -1.87 14.23 23.28
N LEU A 86 -2.35 14.12 24.52
CA LEU A 86 -1.56 14.05 25.74
C LEU A 86 -1.37 12.61 26.24
N LEU A 87 -2.02 11.63 25.59
CA LEU A 87 -1.91 10.23 25.96
C LEU A 87 -0.46 9.76 25.84
N SER A 88 -0.14 8.73 26.61
CA SER A 88 1.06 7.93 26.42
C SER A 88 0.62 6.52 26.05
N ALA A 89 1.27 5.93 25.07
CA ALA A 89 1.04 4.55 24.65
C ALA A 89 2.36 3.78 24.71
N ARG A 90 2.26 2.47 24.92
CA ARG A 90 3.40 1.57 24.85
C ARG A 90 3.30 0.80 23.53
N PRO A 91 4.12 1.10 22.52
CA PRO A 91 4.13 0.34 21.28
C PRO A 91 4.34 -1.15 21.55
N ARG A 92 3.71 -2.00 20.75
CA ARG A 92 3.86 -3.45 20.88
C ARG A 92 5.34 -3.83 20.74
N GLY A 93 5.85 -4.62 21.68
CA GLY A 93 7.27 -5.00 21.74
C GLY A 93 8.19 -3.99 22.43
N SER A 94 7.73 -2.78 22.76
CA SER A 94 8.51 -1.81 23.53
C SER A 94 8.29 -1.97 25.05
N ARG A 95 9.36 -1.80 25.84
CA ARG A 95 9.29 -1.68 27.31
C ARG A 95 9.07 -0.25 27.79
N THR A 96 9.26 0.73 26.91
CA THR A 96 9.26 2.16 27.25
C THR A 96 7.97 2.82 26.73
N PRO A 97 7.15 3.44 27.59
CA PRO A 97 6.04 4.27 27.16
C PRO A 97 6.51 5.46 26.32
N MET A 98 5.73 5.83 25.32
CA MET A 98 5.97 6.98 24.46
C MET A 98 4.76 7.90 24.49
N ARG A 99 4.99 9.22 24.49
CA ARG A 99 3.91 10.20 24.27
C ARG A 99 3.27 9.94 22.93
N TRP A 100 1.97 10.21 22.80
CA TRP A 100 1.19 9.97 21.60
C TRP A 100 1.86 10.54 20.34
N ARG A 101 2.33 11.79 20.41
CA ARG A 101 3.06 12.41 19.31
C ARG A 101 4.30 11.61 18.89
N ALA A 102 5.09 11.13 19.85
CA ALA A 102 6.29 10.34 19.57
C ALA A 102 5.94 8.97 18.96
N VAL A 103 4.78 8.39 19.28
CA VAL A 103 4.28 7.16 18.62
C VAL A 103 3.98 7.44 17.15
N LEU A 104 3.29 8.54 16.86
CA LEU A 104 2.98 8.93 15.48
C LEU A 104 4.25 9.21 14.67
N ASP A 105 5.21 9.94 15.25
CA ASP A 105 6.49 10.25 14.60
C ASP A 105 7.33 8.97 14.39
N ALA A 106 7.39 8.05 15.36
CA ALA A 106 8.13 6.79 15.21
C ALA A 106 7.54 5.88 14.11
N GLY A 107 6.24 5.97 13.85
CA GLY A 107 5.57 5.27 12.76
C GLY A 107 5.61 6.00 11.41
N TYR A 108 6.31 7.14 11.30
CA TYR A 108 6.25 8.02 10.12
C TYR A 108 4.82 8.38 9.70
N THR A 109 3.92 8.55 10.66
CA THR A 109 2.49 8.80 10.39
C THR A 109 2.34 10.07 9.55
N ASP A 110 1.69 9.95 8.40
CA ASP A 110 1.35 11.11 7.56
C ASP A 110 -0.03 11.68 7.93
N GLY A 111 -0.97 10.82 8.35
CA GLY A 111 -2.28 11.25 8.84
C GLY A 111 -2.95 10.24 9.77
N ILE A 112 -3.77 10.76 10.67
CA ILE A 112 -4.57 9.96 11.59
C ILE A 112 -5.92 10.63 11.82
N VAL A 113 -6.98 9.82 11.83
CA VAL A 113 -8.32 10.21 12.25
C VAL A 113 -8.88 9.16 13.20
N VAL A 114 -9.46 9.59 14.31
CA VAL A 114 -10.11 8.74 15.30
C VAL A 114 -11.57 9.15 15.40
N LEU A 115 -12.46 8.19 15.14
CA LEU A 115 -13.89 8.36 15.29
C LEU A 115 -14.36 7.64 16.55
N HIS A 116 -15.20 8.30 17.35
CA HIS A 116 -15.91 7.68 18.47
C HIS A 116 -17.39 8.00 18.37
N ARG A 117 -18.23 6.96 18.26
CA ARG A 117 -19.68 7.08 18.05
C ARG A 117 -20.04 7.99 16.88
N GLY A 118 -19.38 7.78 15.73
CA GLY A 118 -19.61 8.53 14.49
C GLY A 118 -19.09 9.98 14.48
N ARG A 119 -18.38 10.41 15.52
CA ARG A 119 -17.81 11.77 15.62
C ARG A 119 -16.30 11.76 15.56
N VAL A 120 -15.69 12.69 14.84
CA VAL A 120 -14.24 12.91 14.83
C VAL A 120 -13.82 13.46 16.19
N VAL A 121 -13.01 12.69 16.94
CA VAL A 121 -12.51 13.08 18.26
C VAL A 121 -11.02 13.44 18.26
N HIS A 122 -10.27 13.02 17.23
CA HIS A 122 -8.88 13.37 17.04
C HIS A 122 -8.52 13.26 15.56
N GLU A 123 -7.94 14.29 14.98
CA GLU A 123 -7.50 14.29 13.58
C GLU A 123 -6.23 15.10 13.41
N ARG A 124 -5.17 14.51 12.88
CA ARG A 124 -3.87 15.18 12.69
C ARG A 124 -3.26 14.75 11.35
N TYR A 125 -2.59 15.69 10.70
CA TYR A 125 -1.86 15.49 9.46
C TYR A 125 -0.43 16.00 9.59
N PHE A 126 0.48 15.37 8.88
CA PHE A 126 1.92 15.61 8.94
C PHE A 126 2.52 15.52 7.52
N GLY A 127 3.77 15.94 7.38
CA GLY A 127 4.45 15.88 6.09
C GLY A 127 3.68 16.69 5.05
N VAL A 128 3.35 16.08 3.92
CA VAL A 128 2.59 16.73 2.82
C VAL A 128 1.13 16.31 2.74
N LEU A 129 0.66 15.49 3.66
CA LEU A 129 -0.74 15.12 3.73
C LEU A 129 -1.55 16.27 4.35
N GLY A 130 -2.76 16.48 3.82
CA GLY A 130 -3.74 17.42 4.35
C GLY A 130 -5.15 16.82 4.25
N PRO A 131 -6.17 17.53 4.78
CA PRO A 131 -7.54 17.01 4.85
C PRO A 131 -8.19 16.73 3.48
N CYS A 132 -7.68 17.36 2.42
CA CYS A 132 -8.19 17.20 1.05
C CYS A 132 -7.18 16.51 0.12
N THR A 133 -6.08 15.98 0.67
CA THR A 133 -5.03 15.31 -0.10
C THR A 133 -5.26 13.80 -0.04
N HIS A 134 -5.21 13.12 -1.19
CA HIS A 134 -5.29 11.66 -1.22
C HIS A 134 -3.99 11.05 -0.72
N HIS A 135 -4.09 9.89 -0.06
CA HIS A 135 -2.95 9.10 0.35
C HIS A 135 -3.06 7.68 -0.21
N THR A 136 -1.95 7.08 -0.62
CA THR A 136 -1.90 5.68 -1.02
C THR A 136 -2.39 4.79 0.12
N ALA A 137 -3.38 3.95 -0.15
CA ALA A 137 -3.99 3.07 0.84
C ALA A 137 -3.33 1.68 0.91
N MET A 138 -2.45 1.35 -0.05
CA MET A 138 -1.83 0.03 -0.19
C MET A 138 -2.89 -1.09 -0.05
N SER A 139 -2.59 -2.13 0.72
CA SER A 139 -3.49 -3.29 0.92
C SER A 139 -4.80 -2.97 1.65
N VAL A 140 -5.00 -1.78 2.24
CA VAL A 140 -6.35 -1.37 2.72
C VAL A 140 -7.36 -1.40 1.56
N THR A 141 -6.90 -1.17 0.33
CA THR A 141 -7.71 -1.30 -0.90
C THR A 141 -8.39 -2.67 -1.02
N LYS A 142 -7.76 -3.75 -0.54
CA LYS A 142 -8.33 -5.11 -0.59
C LYS A 142 -9.65 -5.20 0.15
N SER A 143 -9.82 -4.48 1.27
CA SER A 143 -11.07 -4.49 2.03
C SER A 143 -12.22 -3.83 1.26
N VAL A 144 -11.94 -2.80 0.45
CA VAL A 144 -12.94 -2.16 -0.42
C VAL A 144 -13.35 -3.11 -1.55
N VAL A 145 -12.37 -3.73 -2.22
CA VAL A 145 -12.63 -4.69 -3.30
C VAL A 145 -13.36 -5.94 -2.76
N GLY A 146 -12.95 -6.46 -1.61
CA GLY A 146 -13.60 -7.57 -0.92
C GLY A 146 -15.05 -7.26 -0.56
N LEU A 147 -15.33 -6.05 -0.04
CA LEU A 147 -16.70 -5.60 0.21
C LEU A 147 -17.54 -5.56 -1.07
N LEU A 148 -16.99 -5.07 -2.18
CA LEU A 148 -17.70 -5.09 -3.47
C LEU A 148 -18.00 -6.53 -3.92
N GLY A 149 -17.05 -7.46 -3.75
CA GLY A 149 -17.27 -8.89 -4.00
C GLY A 149 -18.39 -9.46 -3.14
N LEU A 150 -18.36 -9.21 -1.84
CA LEU A 150 -19.41 -9.67 -0.91
C LEU A 150 -20.78 -9.06 -1.20
N LEU A 151 -20.86 -7.80 -1.67
CA LEU A 151 -22.11 -7.22 -2.13
C LEU A 151 -22.68 -7.95 -3.36
N ARG A 152 -21.81 -8.38 -4.28
CA ARG A 152 -22.21 -9.22 -5.44
C ARG A 152 -22.60 -10.64 -5.04
N VAL A 153 -22.04 -11.16 -3.95
CA VAL A 153 -22.51 -12.42 -3.37
C VAL A 153 -23.90 -12.24 -2.76
N ALA A 154 -24.08 -11.18 -1.97
CA ALA A 154 -25.33 -10.88 -1.28
C ALA A 154 -26.51 -10.62 -2.23
N ASP A 155 -26.25 -10.01 -3.39
CA ASP A 155 -27.27 -9.77 -4.43
C ASP A 155 -27.47 -10.95 -5.40
N GLY A 156 -26.73 -12.05 -5.22
CA GLY A 156 -26.84 -13.28 -6.01
C GLY A 156 -26.13 -13.24 -7.36
N THR A 157 -25.42 -12.16 -7.70
CA THR A 157 -24.62 -12.07 -8.94
C THR A 157 -23.42 -13.02 -8.92
N LEU A 158 -22.79 -13.18 -7.76
CA LEU A 158 -21.69 -14.12 -7.52
C LEU A 158 -22.11 -15.15 -6.45
N ARG A 159 -21.37 -16.26 -6.38
CA ARG A 159 -21.51 -17.26 -5.30
C ARG A 159 -20.12 -17.61 -4.79
N GLU A 160 -19.96 -17.75 -3.48
CA GLU A 160 -18.66 -18.06 -2.89
C GLU A 160 -18.13 -19.44 -3.30
N ASP A 161 -19.03 -20.41 -3.52
CA ASP A 161 -18.69 -21.77 -3.99
C ASP A 161 -18.34 -21.83 -5.48
N LEU A 162 -18.41 -20.71 -6.20
CA LEU A 162 -18.09 -20.66 -7.62
C LEU A 162 -16.58 -20.86 -7.80
N PRO A 163 -16.13 -21.78 -8.67
CA PRO A 163 -14.71 -21.90 -9.00
C PRO A 163 -14.18 -20.61 -9.61
N VAL A 164 -12.97 -20.19 -9.22
CA VAL A 164 -12.31 -19.01 -9.78
C VAL A 164 -12.22 -19.09 -11.30
N THR A 165 -11.93 -20.28 -11.82
CA THR A 165 -11.78 -20.56 -13.26
C THR A 165 -13.08 -20.53 -14.05
N ALA A 166 -14.24 -20.50 -13.37
CA ALA A 166 -15.52 -20.24 -14.02
C ALA A 166 -15.71 -18.75 -14.35
N VAL A 167 -15.07 -17.86 -13.58
CA VAL A 167 -15.09 -16.41 -13.79
C VAL A 167 -13.91 -15.95 -14.65
N LEU A 168 -12.73 -16.52 -14.39
CA LEU A 168 -11.46 -16.19 -15.04
C LEU A 168 -10.86 -17.45 -15.69
N PRO A 169 -11.33 -17.85 -16.89
CA PRO A 169 -10.94 -19.11 -17.51
C PRO A 169 -9.44 -19.21 -17.86
N GLU A 170 -8.77 -18.08 -18.06
CA GLU A 170 -7.31 -17.96 -18.22
C GLU A 170 -6.51 -18.50 -17.01
N LEU A 171 -7.11 -18.63 -15.83
CA LEU A 171 -6.43 -19.17 -14.63
C LEU A 171 -6.50 -20.71 -14.52
N LYS A 172 -7.01 -21.42 -15.54
CA LYS A 172 -7.14 -22.89 -15.49
C LYS A 172 -5.82 -23.65 -15.35
N ALA A 173 -4.73 -23.09 -15.85
CA ALA A 173 -3.41 -23.71 -15.81
C ALA A 173 -2.53 -23.20 -14.66
N SER A 174 -3.04 -22.29 -13.82
CA SER A 174 -2.30 -21.68 -12.73
C SER A 174 -2.62 -22.31 -11.38
N GLY A 175 -1.93 -21.87 -10.33
CA GLY A 175 -2.17 -22.26 -8.95
C GLY A 175 -3.55 -21.88 -8.40
N PHE A 176 -4.30 -21.05 -9.12
CA PHE A 176 -5.69 -20.71 -8.75
C PHE A 176 -6.70 -21.78 -9.18
N ALA A 177 -6.28 -22.77 -9.99
CA ALA A 177 -7.16 -23.84 -10.43
C ALA A 177 -7.65 -24.68 -9.25
N GLY A 178 -8.98 -24.77 -9.09
CA GLY A 178 -9.62 -25.50 -8.01
C GLY A 178 -9.96 -24.66 -6.78
N ALA A 179 -9.48 -23.40 -6.70
CA ALA A 179 -9.96 -22.45 -5.70
C ALA A 179 -11.38 -22.00 -6.00
N THR A 180 -12.15 -21.71 -4.95
CA THR A 180 -13.44 -21.02 -5.06
C THR A 180 -13.29 -19.51 -4.87
N LEU A 181 -14.32 -18.73 -5.21
CA LEU A 181 -14.34 -17.30 -4.90
C LEU A 181 -14.28 -17.03 -3.39
N GLY A 182 -14.88 -17.89 -2.56
CA GLY A 182 -14.77 -17.81 -1.10
C GLY A 182 -13.33 -17.98 -0.63
N ASP A 183 -12.60 -18.96 -1.18
CA ASP A 183 -11.19 -19.15 -0.83
C ASP A 183 -10.33 -17.95 -1.21
N LEU A 184 -10.61 -17.26 -2.31
CA LEU A 184 -9.95 -16.00 -2.66
C LEU A 184 -10.28 -14.88 -1.66
N LEU A 185 -11.55 -14.69 -1.34
CA LEU A 185 -12.01 -13.63 -0.43
C LEU A 185 -11.42 -13.78 0.97
N ASP A 186 -11.23 -15.04 1.41
CA ASP A 186 -10.70 -15.38 2.72
C ASP A 186 -9.17 -15.53 2.77
N MET A 187 -8.46 -15.36 1.65
CA MET A 187 -7.01 -15.63 1.54
C MET A 187 -6.65 -17.09 1.89
N ARG A 188 -7.49 -18.06 1.51
CA ARG A 188 -7.30 -19.51 1.73
C ARG A 188 -6.78 -20.24 0.48
N THR A 189 -6.10 -19.52 -0.41
CA THR A 189 -5.50 -20.12 -1.61
C THR A 189 -4.06 -20.58 -1.37
N ALA A 190 -3.79 -21.87 -1.59
CA ALA A 190 -2.43 -22.42 -1.60
C ALA A 190 -1.73 -22.10 -2.93
N LEU A 191 -0.94 -21.02 -2.95
CA LEU A 191 -0.20 -20.55 -4.14
C LEU A 191 1.31 -20.64 -3.91
N ASP A 192 2.07 -20.96 -4.97
CA ASP A 192 3.52 -20.79 -4.98
C ASP A 192 3.83 -19.31 -5.20
N TYR A 193 3.70 -18.53 -4.13
CA TYR A 193 3.82 -17.08 -4.16
C TYR A 193 4.45 -16.58 -2.86
N SER A 194 5.59 -15.91 -2.98
CA SER A 194 6.29 -15.32 -1.84
C SER A 194 5.96 -13.82 -1.76
N GLU A 195 5.44 -13.40 -0.60
CA GLU A 195 5.26 -12.01 -0.19
C GLU A 195 6.36 -11.54 0.78
N ASP A 196 7.52 -12.21 0.80
CA ASP A 196 8.64 -11.73 1.60
C ASP A 196 9.28 -10.49 0.96
N TYR A 197 8.86 -9.31 1.40
CA TYR A 197 9.41 -8.02 0.97
C TYR A 197 10.88 -7.80 1.34
N ALA A 198 11.51 -8.67 2.13
CA ALA A 198 12.94 -8.61 2.40
C ALA A 198 13.77 -9.45 1.40
N ASP A 199 13.14 -10.41 0.73
CA ASP A 199 13.75 -11.27 -0.26
C ASP A 199 13.67 -10.60 -1.64
N PRO A 200 14.80 -10.21 -2.27
CA PRO A 200 14.80 -9.57 -3.59
C PRO A 200 14.29 -10.48 -4.71
N ASP A 201 14.27 -11.80 -4.49
CA ASP A 201 13.84 -12.80 -5.48
C ASP A 201 12.37 -13.23 -5.26
N ALA A 202 11.68 -12.64 -4.28
CA ALA A 202 10.28 -12.95 -3.99
C ALA A 202 9.35 -12.57 -5.16
N HIS A 203 8.32 -13.41 -5.37
CA HIS A 203 7.31 -13.26 -6.42
C HIS A 203 6.59 -11.90 -6.40
N ILE A 204 6.47 -11.27 -5.23
CA ILE A 204 5.88 -9.93 -5.08
C ILE A 204 6.57 -8.88 -5.96
N TRP A 205 7.89 -8.96 -6.16
CA TRP A 205 8.62 -7.99 -7.00
C TRP A 205 8.27 -8.12 -8.47
N ALA A 206 8.22 -9.36 -8.98
CA ALA A 206 7.76 -9.64 -10.33
C ALA A 206 6.29 -9.21 -10.53
N HIS A 207 5.43 -9.43 -9.52
CA HIS A 207 4.04 -9.01 -9.55
C HIS A 207 3.88 -7.49 -9.67
N VAL A 208 4.56 -6.71 -8.83
CA VAL A 208 4.46 -5.24 -8.86
C VAL A 208 5.14 -4.63 -10.09
N GLN A 209 6.12 -5.30 -10.69
CA GLN A 209 6.74 -4.89 -11.96
C GLN A 209 5.85 -5.22 -13.17
N ALA A 210 5.19 -6.39 -13.16
CA ALA A 210 4.25 -6.77 -14.21
C ALA A 210 3.12 -5.74 -14.31
N GLY A 211 2.53 -5.37 -13.17
CA GLY A 211 1.49 -4.34 -13.07
C GLY A 211 1.99 -2.89 -13.09
N GLN A 212 3.28 -2.64 -13.30
CA GLN A 212 3.89 -1.30 -13.33
C GLN A 212 3.58 -0.43 -12.09
N VAL A 213 3.44 -1.07 -10.93
CA VAL A 213 3.46 -0.37 -9.64
C VAL A 213 4.88 0.12 -9.37
N LEU A 214 5.88 -0.73 -9.65
CA LEU A 214 7.30 -0.35 -9.71
C LEU A 214 7.78 -0.31 -11.17
N PRO A 215 8.82 0.49 -11.48
CA PRO A 215 9.43 0.45 -12.79
C PRO A 215 10.01 -0.94 -13.06
N ARG A 216 9.82 -1.40 -14.30
CA ARG A 216 10.43 -2.64 -14.77
C ARG A 216 11.93 -2.44 -14.98
N PRO A 217 12.78 -3.43 -14.66
CA PRO A 217 14.20 -3.36 -14.96
C PRO A 217 14.45 -3.31 -16.47
N ALA A 218 15.61 -2.80 -16.86
CA ALA A 218 16.03 -2.79 -18.26
C ALA A 218 16.06 -4.21 -18.83
N GLY A 219 15.47 -4.39 -20.01
CA GLY A 219 15.40 -5.70 -20.67
C GLY A 219 14.39 -6.67 -20.06
N TRP A 220 13.38 -6.18 -19.33
CA TRP A 220 12.28 -6.98 -18.80
C TRP A 220 11.68 -7.95 -19.86
N GLN A 221 11.65 -9.23 -19.51
CA GLN A 221 11.03 -10.31 -20.30
C GLN A 221 9.87 -11.00 -19.56
N GLY A 222 9.46 -10.45 -18.41
CA GLY A 222 8.37 -10.99 -17.61
C GLY A 222 6.99 -10.61 -18.14
N PRO A 223 5.91 -11.08 -17.50
CA PRO A 223 4.55 -10.77 -17.91
C PRO A 223 4.26 -9.26 -17.90
N GLU A 224 3.38 -8.82 -18.78
CA GLU A 224 2.92 -7.44 -18.86
C GLU A 224 1.47 -7.33 -18.40
N GLY A 225 1.24 -6.66 -17.27
CA GLY A 225 -0.07 -6.58 -16.64
C GLY A 225 -0.30 -7.70 -15.62
N PHE A 226 -1.26 -7.47 -14.73
CA PHE A 226 -1.63 -8.45 -13.71
C PHE A 226 -2.35 -9.67 -14.31
N ASP A 227 -3.11 -9.45 -15.39
CA ASP A 227 -3.78 -10.48 -16.18
C ASP A 227 -2.79 -11.47 -16.83
N ALA A 228 -1.62 -10.99 -17.28
CA ALA A 228 -0.55 -11.86 -17.77
C ALA A 228 0.25 -12.52 -16.64
N PHE A 229 0.36 -11.88 -15.48
CA PHE A 229 1.13 -12.38 -14.33
C PHE A 229 0.39 -13.48 -13.57
N LEU A 230 -0.90 -13.32 -13.26
CA LEU A 230 -1.64 -14.26 -12.43
C LEU A 230 -1.65 -15.71 -12.98
N PRO A 231 -1.72 -15.95 -14.31
CA PRO A 231 -1.58 -17.29 -14.88
C PRO A 231 -0.22 -17.95 -14.65
N THR A 232 0.85 -17.18 -14.37
CA THR A 232 2.20 -17.72 -14.15
C THR A 232 2.42 -18.20 -12.72
N VAL A 233 1.53 -17.86 -11.78
CA VAL A 233 1.64 -18.29 -10.39
C VAL A 233 1.30 -19.77 -10.29
N GLY A 234 2.22 -20.58 -9.77
CA GLY A 234 2.05 -22.03 -9.64
C GLY A 234 1.22 -22.43 -8.42
N PRO A 235 0.79 -23.70 -8.33
CA PRO A 235 0.15 -24.23 -7.14
C PRO A 235 1.15 -24.31 -5.98
N GLY A 236 0.73 -23.85 -4.80
CA GLY A 236 1.55 -23.91 -3.60
C GLY A 236 1.48 -25.26 -2.89
N CYS A 237 2.21 -25.37 -1.78
CA CYS A 237 2.09 -26.51 -0.88
C CYS A 237 0.73 -26.47 -0.17
N GLY A 238 -0.10 -27.51 -0.36
CA GLY A 238 -1.38 -27.67 0.34
C GLY A 238 -2.58 -27.76 -0.59
N ARG A 239 -3.78 -27.56 -0.05
CA ARG A 239 -5.04 -27.45 -0.80
C ARG A 239 -5.65 -26.09 -0.51
N HIS A 240 -6.48 -25.61 -1.43
CA HIS A 240 -7.35 -24.47 -1.12
C HIS A 240 -8.34 -24.86 0.00
N GLY A 241 -8.66 -23.90 0.85
CA GLY A 241 -9.66 -24.04 1.92
C GLY A 241 -9.11 -24.08 3.34
#